data_AF-A0A5C6ENR1-F1
#
_entry.id   AF-A0A5C6ENR1-F1
#
_cell.length_a   1.000
_cell.length_b   1.000
_cell.length_c   1.000
_cell.angle_alpha   90.00
_cell.angle_beta   90.00
_cell.angle_gamma   90.00
#
_symmetry.space_group_name_H-M   'P 1'
#
loop_
_entity.id
_entity.type
_entity.pdbx_description
1 polymer ?
#
loop_
_entity_poly.entity_id
_entity_poly.type
_entity_poly.pdbx_seq_one_letter_code
_entity_poly.pdbx_strand_id
1 'polypeptide(L)'
;MKKSKFTDQQIAFALKQAETGTPTDEVCRRLGISQQTFYGWKKKFAGLGTEELRRLKQLEEENKRLKSLVADLSLDNRSCRMAIVSSSFSR
;
A
#
# COMPACT_ATOMS: atom_id res chain seq x y z
N MET A 1 -5.92 9.33 17.41
CA MET A 1 -4.87 10.06 16.65
C MET A 1 -5.53 10.78 15.48
N LYS A 2 -5.32 12.09 15.29
CA LYS A 2 -5.83 12.79 14.10
C LYS A 2 -5.24 12.11 12.86
N LYS A 3 -6.06 11.78 11.86
CA LYS A 3 -5.59 11.20 10.59
C LYS A 3 -4.58 12.17 9.97
N SER A 4 -3.38 11.70 9.71
CA SER A 4 -2.36 12.47 9.00
C SER A 4 -2.91 12.88 7.64
N LYS A 5 -2.68 14.13 7.21
CA LYS A 5 -2.99 14.58 5.84
C LYS A 5 -2.19 13.81 4.78
N PHE A 6 -1.11 13.15 5.20
CA PHE A 6 -0.22 12.39 4.34
C PHE A 6 -0.38 10.89 4.59
N THR A 7 -0.40 10.13 3.50
CA THR A 7 -0.39 8.67 3.54
C THR A 7 0.97 8.14 4.00
N ASP A 8 0.99 6.95 4.60
CA ASP A 8 2.24 6.33 5.05
C ASP A 8 3.22 6.09 3.89
N GLN A 9 2.69 5.82 2.68
CA GLN A 9 3.50 5.72 1.47
C GLN A 9 4.18 7.04 1.07
N GLN A 10 3.47 8.17 1.17
CA GLN A 10 4.05 9.50 0.90
C GLN A 10 5.12 9.85 1.94
N ILE A 11 4.89 9.54 3.21
CA ILE A 11 5.85 9.77 4.29
C ILE A 11 7.11 8.93 4.06
N ALA A 12 6.95 7.64 3.75
CA ALA A 12 8.07 6.76 3.45
C ALA A 12 8.88 7.21 2.23
N PHE A 13 8.21 7.70 1.19
CA PHE A 13 8.89 8.23 0.01
C PHE A 13 9.72 9.47 0.33
N ALA A 14 9.17 10.40 1.13
CA ALA A 14 9.88 11.58 1.59
C ALA A 14 11.13 11.24 2.40
N LEU A 15 11.01 10.27 3.32
CA LEU A 15 12.15 9.79 4.11
C LEU A 15 13.23 9.15 3.23
N LYS A 16 12.83 8.34 2.25
CA LYS A 16 13.76 7.71 1.30
C LYS A 16 14.50 8.74 0.43
N GLN A 17 13.85 9.81 0.00
CA GLN A 17 14.51 10.89 -0.77
C GLN A 17 15.63 11.54 0.05
N ALA A 18 15.39 11.77 1.35
CA ALA A 18 16.42 12.31 2.23
C ALA A 18 17.57 11.32 2.48
N GLU A 19 17.29 10.02 2.55
CA GLU A 19 18.34 8.98 2.66
C GLU A 19 19.17 8.83 1.38
N THR A 20 18.58 9.07 0.21
CA THR A 20 19.28 9.03 -1.08
C THR A 20 20.05 10.31 -1.41
N GLY A 21 20.12 11.26 -0.47
CA GLY A 21 20.97 12.45 -0.57
C GLY A 21 20.23 13.74 -0.90
N THR A 22 18.89 13.73 -1.02
CA THR A 22 18.12 14.97 -1.19
C THR A 22 18.13 15.76 0.12
N PRO A 23 18.47 17.06 0.12
CA PRO A 23 18.47 17.83 1.35
C PRO A 23 17.05 17.89 1.96
N THR A 24 16.95 17.66 3.27
CA THR A 24 15.67 17.66 4.01
C THR A 24 14.87 18.94 3.79
N ASP A 25 15.54 20.08 3.62
CA ASP A 25 14.89 21.37 3.38
C ASP A 25 14.12 21.39 2.05
N GLU A 26 14.66 20.77 1.00
CA GLU A 26 14.01 20.68 -0.30
C GLU A 26 12.81 19.73 -0.23
N VAL A 27 12.95 18.59 0.46
CA VAL A 27 11.85 17.65 0.70
C VAL A 27 10.71 18.34 1.45
N CYS A 28 11.05 19.13 2.48
CA CYS A 28 10.08 19.89 3.26
C CYS A 28 9.36 20.95 2.42
N ARG A 29 10.09 21.70 1.57
CA ARG A 29 9.51 22.69 0.65
C ARG A 29 8.58 22.05 -0.38
N ARG A 30 8.99 20.95 -1.00
CA ARG A 30 8.17 20.26 -2.03
C ARG A 30 6.87 19.70 -1.47
N LEU A 31 6.89 19.22 -0.23
CA LEU A 31 5.72 18.64 0.43
C LEU A 31 4.90 19.67 1.23
N GLY A 32 5.39 20.91 1.36
CA GLY A 32 4.74 21.95 2.16
C GLY A 32 4.67 21.62 3.65
N ILE A 33 5.70 20.93 4.18
CA ILE A 33 5.77 20.52 5.59
C ILE A 33 6.92 21.21 6.31
N SER A 34 6.84 21.30 7.64
CA SER A 34 7.95 21.79 8.44
C SER A 34 8.99 20.69 8.68
N GLN A 35 10.24 21.09 8.90
CA GLN A 35 11.30 20.15 9.28
C GLN A 35 10.95 19.38 10.56
N GLN A 36 10.23 20.02 11.51
CA GLN A 36 9.76 19.34 12.71
C GLN A 36 8.81 18.18 12.39
N THR A 37 7.91 18.35 11.42
CA THR A 37 7.04 17.26 10.95
C THR A 37 7.88 16.14 10.31
N PHE A 38 8.85 16.49 9.49
CA PHE A 38 9.75 15.53 8.85
C PHE A 38 10.55 14.70 9.87
N TYR A 39 11.16 15.34 10.87
CA TYR A 39 11.89 14.62 11.93
C TYR A 39 10.94 13.82 12.84
N GLY A 40 9.71 14.28 13.04
CA GLY A 40 8.66 13.50 13.71
C GLY A 40 8.33 12.22 12.96
N TRP A 41 8.23 12.28 11.62
CA TRP A 41 8.12 11.10 10.78
C TRP A 41 9.35 10.22 10.87
N LYS A 42 10.55 10.79 10.77
CA LYS A 42 11.80 10.05 10.91
C LYS A 42 11.85 9.31 12.24
N LYS A 43 11.44 9.91 13.36
CA LYS A 43 11.37 9.22 14.66
C LYS A 43 10.32 8.11 14.70
N LYS A 44 9.15 8.36 14.10
CA LYS A 44 8.03 7.40 14.07
C LYS A 44 8.34 6.18 13.19
N PHE A 45 9.05 6.40 12.09
CA PHE A 45 9.42 5.37 11.12
C PHE A 45 10.84 4.82 11.36
N ALA A 46 11.71 5.45 12.15
CA ALA A 46 13.02 4.90 12.51
C ALA A 46 12.92 3.63 13.38
N GLY A 47 11.83 3.44 14.13
CA GLY A 47 11.54 2.19 14.84
C GLY A 47 10.93 1.09 13.94
N LEU A 48 10.41 1.47 12.77
CA LEU A 48 9.91 0.59 11.71
C LEU A 48 10.99 0.55 10.63
N GLY A 49 12.08 -0.17 10.89
CA GLY A 49 13.23 -0.24 10.00
C GLY A 49 12.81 -0.43 8.53
N THR A 50 13.64 0.09 7.62
CA THR A 50 13.43 0.04 6.16
C THR A 50 12.98 -1.33 5.63
N GLU A 51 13.39 -2.41 6.29
CA GLU A 51 12.96 -3.79 6.04
C GLU A 51 11.48 -4.06 6.35
N GLU A 52 10.96 -3.59 7.48
CA GLU A 52 9.55 -3.76 7.83
C GLU A 52 8.66 -2.99 6.86
N LEU A 53 9.12 -1.82 6.41
CA LEU A 53 8.41 -1.00 5.42
C LEU A 53 8.45 -1.63 4.01
N ARG A 54 9.55 -2.30 3.67
CA ARG A 54 9.68 -3.11 2.44
C ARG A 54 8.77 -4.33 2.48
N ARG A 55 8.73 -5.02 3.62
CA ARG A 55 7.84 -6.16 3.88
C ARG A 55 6.37 -5.75 3.79
N LEU A 56 6.01 -4.60 4.36
CA LEU A 56 4.65 -4.07 4.31
C LEU A 56 4.21 -3.81 2.86
N LYS A 57 5.06 -3.22 2.02
CA LYS A 57 4.79 -3.06 0.58
C LYS A 57 4.64 -4.38 -0.16
N GLN A 58 5.48 -5.37 0.13
CA GLN A 58 5.36 -6.70 -0.47
C GLN A 58 4.02 -7.35 -0.09
N LEU A 59 3.66 -7.28 1.19
CA LEU A 59 2.39 -7.81 1.69
C LEU A 59 1.18 -7.08 1.08
N GLU A 60 1.25 -5.75 0.89
CA GLU A 60 0.17 -5.00 0.20
C GLU A 60 -0.01 -5.45 -1.25
N GLU A 61 1.07 -5.61 -2.00
CA GLU A 61 1.03 -6.06 -3.40
C GLU A 61 0.52 -7.50 -3.51
N GLU A 62 0.98 -8.37 -2.62
CA GLU A 62 0.54 -9.76 -2.56
C GLU A 62 -0.94 -9.86 -2.18
N ASN A 63 -1.40 -9.06 -1.22
CA ASN A 63 -2.82 -8.98 -0.84
C ASN A 63 -3.69 -8.51 -2.02
N LYS A 64 -3.20 -7.54 -2.80
CA LYS A 64 -3.89 -7.05 -4.01
C LYS A 64 -3.99 -8.16 -5.06
N ARG A 65 -2.90 -8.88 -5.32
CA ARG A 65 -2.89 -10.02 -6.25
C ARG A 65 -3.84 -11.13 -5.81
N LEU A 66 -3.80 -11.50 -4.53
CA LEU A 66 -4.69 -12.52 -3.96
C LEU A 66 -6.16 -12.11 -4.08
N LYS A 67 -6.50 -10.84 -3.81
CA LYS A 67 -7.87 -10.35 -4.00
C LYS A 67 -8.33 -10.43 -5.45
N SER A 68 -7.47 -10.11 -6.42
CA SER A 68 -7.80 -10.26 -7.84
C SER A 68 -8.07 -11.73 -8.18
N LEU A 69 -7.16 -12.62 -7.78
CA LEU A 69 -7.30 -14.05 -8.05
C LEU A 69 -8.57 -14.63 -7.42
N VAL A 70 -8.90 -14.23 -6.18
CA VAL A 70 -10.13 -14.65 -5.52
C VAL A 70 -11.37 -14.15 -6.25
N ALA A 71 -11.35 -12.92 -6.77
CA ALA A 71 -12.45 -12.39 -7.57
C ALA A 71 -12.64 -13.18 -8.86
N ASP A 72 -11.56 -13.45 -9.59
CA ASP A 72 -11.57 -14.23 -10.83
C ASP A 72 -12.09 -15.66 -10.60
N LEU A 73 -11.54 -16.35 -9.60
CA LEU A 73 -12.00 -17.69 -9.22
C LEU A 73 -13.47 -17.72 -8.77
N SER A 74 -13.94 -16.67 -8.10
CA SER A 74 -15.33 -16.56 -7.68
C SER A 74 -16.27 -16.38 -8.88
N LEU A 75 -15.84 -15.63 -9.91
CA LEU A 75 -16.57 -15.47 -11.16
C LEU A 75 -16.63 -16.78 -11.95
N ASP A 76 -15.50 -17.49 -12.07
CA ASP A 76 -15.46 -18.79 -12.74
C ASP A 76 -16.31 -19.83 -12.02
N ASN A 77 -16.23 -19.89 -10.70
CA ASN A 77 -17.06 -20.81 -9.91
C ASN A 77 -18.55 -20.55 -10.13
N ARG A 78 -18.94 -19.27 -10.15
CA ARG A 78 -20.33 -18.87 -10.43
C ARG A 78 -20.75 -19.27 -11.84
N SER A 79 -19.90 -19.02 -12.84
CA SER A 79 -20.16 -19.36 -14.24
C SER A 79 -20.35 -20.87 -14.41
N CYS A 80 -19.47 -21.69 -13.83
CA CYS A 80 -19.58 -23.14 -13.83
C CYS A 80 -20.86 -23.63 -13.15
N ARG A 81 -21.21 -23.08 -11.98
CA ARG A 81 -22.46 -23.42 -11.28
C ARG A 81 -23.69 -23.10 -12.13
N MET A 82 -23.70 -21.94 -12.79
CA MET A 82 -24.81 -21.55 -13.68
C MET A 82 -24.94 -22.51 -14.88
N ALA A 83 -23.82 -22.89 -15.50
CA ALA A 83 -23.80 -23.85 -16.60
C ALA A 83 -24.38 -25.22 -16.17
N ILE A 84 -23.96 -25.72 -15.01
CA ILE A 84 -24.50 -26.98 -14.44
C ILE A 84 -26.01 -26.88 -14.25
N VAL A 85 -26.51 -25.81 -13.61
CA VAL A 85 -27.95 -25.62 -13.37
C VAL A 85 -28.72 -25.53 -14.69
N SER A 86 -28.21 -24.79 -15.69
CA SER A 86 -28.86 -24.69 -17.00
C SER A 86 -28.90 -26.01 -17.78
N SER A 87 -27.86 -26.84 -17.64
CA SER A 87 -27.78 -28.16 -18.28
C SER A 87 -28.75 -29.17 -17.65
N SER A 88 -28.98 -29.06 -16.34
CA SER A 88 -29.96 -29.87 -15.61
C SER A 88 -31.41 -29.46 -15.90
N PHE A 89 -31.65 -28.22 -16.33
CA PHE A 89 -32.98 -27.73 -16.68
C PHE A 89 -33.34 -27.94 -18.16
N SER A 90 -32.34 -28.19 -19.01
CA SER A 90 -32.53 -28.49 -20.45
C SER A 90 -32.61 -29.98 -20.77
N ARG A 91 -32.60 -30.84 -19.75
CA ARG A 91 -32.73 -32.31 -19.84
C ARG A 91 -34.04 -32.75 -19.20
#